data_AF-I4H915-F1
#
_entry.id   AF-I4H915-F1
#
_cell.length_a   1.000
_cell.length_b   1.000
_cell.length_c   1.000
_cell.angle_alpha   90.00
_cell.angle_beta   90.00
_cell.angle_gamma   90.00
#
_symmetry.space_group_name_H-M   'P 1'
#
loop_
_entity.id
_entity.type
_entity.pdbx_description
1 polymer ?
#
loop_
_entity_poly.entity_id
_entity_poly.type
_entity_poly.pdbx_seq_one_letter_code
_entity_poly.pdbx_strand_id
1 'polypeptide(L)'
;MPISPNNLQFSLSSEYLDKLKSLSKDGESLGLTAKRILIEALDSFIGGEAISKDKSRLTALESRLEKVEDNLNLVFMAAETMEEQEEPDKISQVMEAFKGVTKILSEHNSRLIAVESSHQAINDRIQAIEIAIECQHYGDEVKELRGQVDELRKLVYQLTSPVKRR
;
A
#
# COMPACT_ATOMS: atom_id res chain seq x y z
N MET A 1 -3.68 12.23 31.61
CA MET A 1 -4.82 11.40 31.16
C MET A 1 -4.42 10.74 29.85
N PRO A 2 -4.60 9.42 29.66
CA PRO A 2 -4.23 8.79 28.41
C PRO A 2 -5.27 9.16 27.34
N ILE A 3 -4.79 9.64 26.19
CA ILE A 3 -5.59 9.99 25.02
C ILE A 3 -5.96 8.66 24.34
N SER A 4 -7.25 8.34 24.27
CA SER A 4 -7.73 7.13 23.58
C SER A 4 -7.41 7.19 22.08
N PRO A 5 -7.06 6.07 21.44
CA PRO A 5 -6.68 6.04 20.04
C PRO A 5 -7.90 6.20 19.13
N ASN A 6 -7.83 7.16 18.21
CA ASN A 6 -8.43 7.16 16.87
C ASN A 6 -9.85 6.56 16.73
N ASN A 7 -10.86 7.30 17.17
CA ASN A 7 -12.24 7.10 16.71
C ASN A 7 -12.51 8.00 15.50
N LEU A 8 -12.16 7.50 14.30
CA LEU A 8 -12.58 8.10 13.02
C LEU A 8 -14.11 7.98 12.90
N GLN A 9 -14.82 9.11 12.93
CA GLN A 9 -16.27 9.17 12.83
C GLN A 9 -16.66 9.55 11.40
N PHE A 10 -17.32 8.64 10.67
CA PHE A 10 -17.77 8.85 9.30
C PHE A 10 -19.27 9.12 9.27
N SER A 11 -19.68 10.17 8.56
CA SER A 11 -21.09 10.46 8.29
C SER A 11 -21.53 9.77 6.99
N LEU A 12 -22.46 8.82 7.11
CA LEU A 12 -23.04 8.10 5.96
C LEU A 12 -24.39 8.73 5.59
N SER A 13 -24.70 8.82 4.28
CA SER A 13 -26.05 9.16 3.84
C SER A 13 -27.05 8.09 4.30
N SER A 14 -28.35 8.42 4.39
CA SER A 14 -29.37 7.46 4.83
C SER A 14 -29.38 6.18 3.98
N GLU A 15 -29.17 6.33 2.67
CA GLU A 15 -29.08 5.22 1.73
C GLU A 15 -27.88 4.30 2.02
N TYR A 16 -26.70 4.86 2.29
CA TYR A 16 -25.52 4.07 2.64
C TYR A 16 -25.60 3.46 4.04
N LEU A 17 -26.28 4.13 4.97
CA LEU A 17 -26.51 3.62 6.32
C LEU A 17 -27.47 2.42 6.32
N ASP A 18 -28.53 2.46 5.52
CA ASP A 18 -29.45 1.33 5.35
C ASP A 18 -28.79 0.16 4.64
N LYS A 19 -27.93 0.45 3.66
CA LYS A 19 -27.08 -0.56 3.02
C LYS A 19 -26.10 -1.20 4.01
N LEU A 20 -25.48 -0.40 4.88
CA LEU A 20 -24.58 -0.90 5.92
C LEU A 20 -25.31 -1.80 6.94
N LYS A 21 -26.53 -1.43 7.34
CA LYS A 21 -27.39 -2.26 8.19
C LYS A 21 -27.72 -3.60 7.53
N SER A 22 -28.04 -3.58 6.23
CA SER A 22 -28.34 -4.82 5.48
C SER A 22 -27.15 -5.78 5.35
N LEU A 23 -25.92 -5.26 5.47
CA LEU A 23 -24.67 -6.03 5.42
C LEU A 23 -24.15 -6.44 6.80
N SER A 24 -24.81 -6.00 7.88
CA SER A 24 -24.42 -6.30 9.25
C SER A 24 -24.85 -7.72 9.62
N LYS A 25 -23.95 -8.50 10.24
CA LYS A 25 -24.30 -9.85 10.72
C LYS A 25 -24.99 -9.76 12.08
N ASP A 26 -25.75 -10.79 12.44
CA ASP A 26 -26.45 -10.84 13.73
C ASP A 26 -25.46 -10.66 14.89
N GLY A 27 -25.69 -9.62 15.70
CA GLY A 27 -24.86 -9.27 16.85
C GLY A 27 -23.62 -8.43 16.54
N GLU A 28 -23.35 -8.08 15.28
CA GLU A 28 -22.27 -7.15 14.93
C GLU A 28 -22.70 -5.69 15.11
N SER A 29 -21.76 -4.83 15.55
CA SER A 29 -21.96 -3.39 15.50
C SER A 29 -21.77 -2.87 14.07
N LEU A 30 -22.46 -1.79 13.72
CA LEU A 30 -22.29 -1.11 12.43
C LEU A 30 -20.84 -0.65 12.21
N GLY A 31 -20.13 -0.29 13.29
CA GLY A 31 -18.70 0.06 13.22
C GLY A 31 -17.81 -1.12 12.83
N LEU A 32 -18.09 -2.33 13.34
CA LEU A 32 -17.38 -3.55 12.92
C LEU A 32 -17.72 -3.94 11.49
N THR A 33 -18.98 -3.78 11.11
CA THR A 33 -19.46 -4.03 9.74
C THR A 33 -18.75 -3.11 8.73
N ALA A 34 -18.66 -1.81 9.03
CA ALA A 34 -17.97 -0.83 8.20
C ALA A 34 -16.47 -1.12 8.09
N LYS A 35 -15.81 -1.45 9.21
CA LYS A 35 -14.39 -1.84 9.21
C LYS A 35 -14.14 -3.07 8.35
N ARG A 36 -14.98 -4.11 8.47
CA ARG A 36 -14.86 -5.32 7.65
C ARG A 36 -14.98 -5.01 6.16
N ILE A 37 -16.00 -4.25 5.76
CA ILE A 37 -16.23 -3.89 4.36
C ILE A 37 -15.07 -3.04 3.82
N LEU A 38 -14.52 -2.12 4.62
CA LEU A 38 -13.38 -1.29 4.21
C LEU A 38 -12.12 -2.15 4.03
N ILE A 39 -11.87 -3.09 4.93
CA ILE A 39 -10.76 -4.04 4.84
C ILE A 39 -10.93 -4.94 3.61
N GLU A 40 -12.11 -5.52 3.39
CA GLU A 40 -12.40 -6.34 2.20
C GLU A 40 -12.27 -5.54 0.90
N ALA A 41 -12.70 -4.28 0.87
CA ALA A 41 -12.56 -3.41 -0.28
C ALA A 41 -11.09 -3.08 -0.56
N LEU A 42 -10.31 -2.75 0.47
CA LEU A 42 -8.87 -2.52 0.35
C LEU A 42 -8.13 -3.79 -0.04
N ASP A 43 -8.45 -4.93 0.53
CA ASP A 43 -7.89 -6.24 0.16
C ASP A 43 -8.28 -6.64 -1.27
N SER A 44 -9.46 -6.26 -1.77
CA SER A 44 -9.84 -6.50 -3.17
C SER A 44 -9.10 -5.56 -4.14
N PHE A 45 -8.87 -4.31 -3.73
CA PHE A 45 -8.21 -3.27 -4.51
C PHE A 45 -6.68 -3.47 -4.56
N ILE A 46 -6.12 -3.98 -3.46
CA ILE A 46 -4.68 -4.25 -3.28
C ILE A 46 -4.36 -5.70 -3.66
N GLY A 47 -5.24 -6.68 -3.41
CA GLY A 47 -4.89 -8.10 -3.29
C GLY A 47 -5.30 -9.06 -4.40
N GLY A 48 -5.96 -8.65 -5.50
CA GLY A 48 -6.40 -9.61 -6.52
C GLY A 48 -5.33 -9.98 -7.56
N GLU A 49 -4.92 -8.98 -8.34
CA GLU A 49 -4.28 -9.23 -9.64
C GLU A 49 -2.85 -8.69 -9.72
N ALA A 50 -2.55 -7.58 -9.03
CA ALA A 50 -1.21 -6.99 -8.99
C ALA A 50 -0.27 -7.75 -8.05
N ILE A 51 -0.71 -8.03 -6.80
CA ILE A 51 0.11 -8.73 -5.81
C ILE A 51 0.33 -10.21 -6.18
N SER A 52 -0.67 -10.89 -6.76
CA SER A 52 -0.49 -12.29 -7.20
C SER A 52 0.48 -12.39 -8.40
N LYS A 53 0.45 -11.39 -9.30
CA LYS A 53 1.40 -11.28 -10.41
C LYS A 53 2.81 -10.93 -9.93
N ASP A 54 2.96 -10.06 -8.95
CA ASP A 54 4.28 -9.74 -8.40
C ASP A 54 4.84 -10.88 -7.53
N LYS A 55 4.00 -11.62 -6.82
CA LYS A 55 4.40 -12.83 -6.07
C LYS A 55 4.81 -13.99 -6.99
N SER A 56 4.11 -14.19 -8.11
CA SER A 56 4.50 -15.16 -9.14
C SER A 56 5.78 -14.75 -9.87
N ARG A 57 6.01 -13.45 -10.06
CA ARG A 57 7.28 -12.93 -10.61
C ARG A 57 8.43 -13.07 -9.62
N LEU A 58 8.19 -12.85 -8.33
CA LEU A 58 9.17 -13.04 -7.27
C LEU A 58 9.62 -14.50 -7.18
N THR A 59 8.68 -15.44 -7.10
CA THR A 59 8.99 -16.88 -7.08
C THR A 59 9.67 -17.36 -8.37
N ALA A 60 9.31 -16.80 -9.53
CA ALA A 60 10.02 -17.07 -10.78
C ALA A 60 11.44 -16.48 -10.80
N LEU A 61 11.69 -15.36 -10.09
CA LEU A 61 13.03 -14.80 -9.94
C LEU A 61 13.86 -15.59 -8.92
N GLU A 62 13.27 -16.04 -7.81
CA GLU A 62 13.91 -16.89 -6.80
C GLU A 62 14.37 -18.22 -7.40
N SER A 63 13.50 -18.93 -8.12
CA SER A 63 13.87 -20.19 -8.80
C SER A 63 14.93 -20.00 -9.90
N ARG A 64 15.02 -18.81 -10.50
CA ARG A 64 16.09 -18.48 -11.45
C ARG A 64 17.38 -18.13 -10.74
N LEU A 65 17.32 -17.52 -9.56
CA LEU A 65 18.48 -17.22 -8.73
C LEU A 65 19.12 -18.51 -8.21
N GLU A 66 18.31 -19.44 -7.72
CA GLU A 66 18.75 -20.78 -7.28
C GLU A 66 19.50 -21.51 -8.42
N LYS A 67 18.96 -21.47 -9.64
CA LYS A 67 19.66 -22.02 -10.83
C LYS A 67 20.97 -21.32 -11.16
N VAL A 68 21.08 -20.01 -10.89
CA VAL A 68 22.33 -19.26 -11.09
C VAL A 68 23.35 -19.65 -10.03
N GLU A 69 22.92 -19.85 -8.77
CA GLU A 69 23.77 -20.35 -7.69
C GLU A 69 24.29 -21.76 -7.99
N ASP A 70 23.43 -22.68 -8.43
CA ASP A 70 23.83 -24.03 -8.85
C ASP A 70 24.85 -23.99 -10.01
N ASN A 71 24.62 -23.14 -11.01
CA ASN A 71 25.54 -22.95 -12.13
C ASN A 71 26.87 -22.34 -11.68
N LEU A 72 26.86 -21.40 -10.74
CA LEU A 72 28.09 -20.84 -10.17
C LEU A 72 28.88 -21.91 -9.43
N ASN A 73 28.18 -22.78 -8.69
CA ASN A 73 28.79 -23.87 -7.95
C ASN A 73 29.43 -24.90 -8.90
N LEU A 74 28.75 -25.22 -10.01
CA LEU A 74 29.32 -26.03 -11.10
C LEU A 74 30.55 -25.38 -11.73
N VAL A 75 30.54 -24.07 -11.95
CA VAL A 75 31.71 -23.32 -12.45
C VAL A 75 32.85 -23.33 -11.44
N PHE A 76 32.55 -23.23 -10.13
CA PHE A 76 33.57 -23.29 -9.09
C PHE A 76 34.22 -24.68 -9.02
N MET A 77 33.42 -25.75 -9.07
CA MET A 77 33.91 -27.14 -9.14
C MET A 77 34.69 -27.40 -10.44
N ALA A 78 34.25 -26.83 -11.56
CA ALA A 78 34.98 -26.92 -12.83
C ALA A 78 36.32 -26.15 -12.77
N ALA A 79 36.36 -24.98 -12.14
CA ALA A 79 37.59 -24.22 -11.95
C ALA A 79 38.56 -24.94 -11.00
N GLU A 80 38.06 -25.56 -9.93
CA GLU A 80 38.85 -26.34 -8.97
C GLU A 80 39.41 -27.63 -9.61
N THR A 81 38.69 -28.24 -10.54
CA THR A 81 39.18 -29.38 -11.35
C THR A 81 40.09 -28.96 -12.52
N MET A 82 40.03 -27.70 -12.96
CA MET A 82 40.89 -27.14 -14.01
C MET A 82 42.26 -26.66 -13.49
N GLU A 83 42.44 -26.46 -12.18
CA GLU A 83 43.75 -26.19 -11.59
C GLU A 83 44.74 -27.36 -11.80
N GLU A 84 44.25 -28.56 -12.15
CA GLU A 84 45.07 -29.74 -12.46
C GLU A 84 45.37 -29.99 -13.95
N GLN A 85 44.67 -29.36 -14.92
CA GLN A 85 44.94 -29.52 -16.36
C GLN A 85 44.63 -28.29 -17.21
N GLU A 86 45.70 -27.61 -17.67
CA GLU A 86 45.65 -26.47 -18.59
C GLU A 86 45.23 -26.88 -20.02
N GLU A 87 44.00 -26.52 -20.42
CA GLU A 87 43.60 -26.43 -21.84
C GLU A 87 42.94 -25.05 -22.13
N PRO A 88 43.49 -24.25 -23.06
CA PRO A 88 43.09 -22.85 -23.28
C PRO A 88 41.67 -22.65 -23.85
N ASP A 89 41.08 -23.65 -24.50
CA ASP A 89 39.73 -23.57 -25.07
C ASP A 89 38.62 -23.54 -24.00
N LYS A 90 38.85 -24.24 -22.88
CA LYS A 90 37.89 -24.29 -21.77
C LYS A 90 37.86 -22.98 -20.98
N ILE A 91 39.02 -22.33 -20.83
CA ILE A 91 39.14 -21.01 -20.20
C ILE A 91 38.36 -19.95 -21.02
N SER A 92 38.41 -20.03 -22.35
CA SER A 92 37.62 -19.13 -23.21
C SER A 92 36.11 -19.34 -23.07
N GLN A 93 35.64 -20.58 -22.96
CA GLN A 93 34.22 -20.85 -22.69
C GLN A 93 33.76 -20.33 -21.32
N VAL A 94 34.58 -20.51 -20.27
CA VAL A 94 34.29 -20.01 -18.93
C VAL A 94 34.25 -18.47 -18.94
N MET A 95 35.15 -17.80 -19.65
CA MET A 95 35.13 -16.35 -19.79
C MET A 95 33.88 -15.82 -20.50
N GLU A 96 33.42 -16.49 -21.57
CA GLU A 96 32.19 -16.09 -22.27
C GLU A 96 30.94 -16.34 -21.42
N ALA A 97 30.88 -17.45 -20.68
CA ALA A 97 29.83 -17.70 -19.71
C ALA A 97 29.81 -16.62 -18.61
N PHE A 98 30.98 -16.25 -18.10
CA PHE A 98 31.12 -15.22 -17.07
C PHE A 98 30.66 -13.84 -17.56
N LYS A 99 30.99 -13.45 -18.79
CA LYS A 99 30.46 -12.23 -19.43
C LYS A 99 28.94 -12.27 -19.55
N GLY A 100 28.38 -13.42 -19.93
CA GLY A 100 26.94 -13.64 -20.00
C GLY A 100 26.26 -13.44 -18.64
N VAL A 101 26.80 -14.05 -17.58
CA VAL A 101 26.31 -13.90 -16.20
C VAL A 101 26.40 -12.44 -15.75
N THR A 102 27.53 -11.78 -16.00
CA THR A 102 27.73 -10.35 -15.63
C THR A 102 26.69 -9.45 -16.30
N LYS A 103 26.39 -9.71 -17.58
CA LYS A 103 25.34 -8.98 -18.30
C LYS A 103 23.96 -9.20 -17.69
N ILE A 104 23.57 -10.45 -17.43
CA ILE A 104 22.30 -10.78 -16.80
C ILE A 104 22.18 -10.11 -15.42
N LEU A 105 23.26 -10.13 -14.63
CA LEU A 105 23.30 -9.47 -13.32
C LEU A 105 23.08 -7.96 -13.44
N SER A 106 23.70 -7.30 -14.44
CA SER A 106 23.53 -5.87 -14.68
C SER A 106 22.10 -5.49 -15.09
N GLU A 107 21.45 -6.32 -15.91
CA GLU A 107 20.06 -6.14 -16.32
C GLU A 107 19.11 -6.34 -15.13
N HIS A 108 19.36 -7.35 -14.29
CA HIS A 108 18.61 -7.58 -13.06
C HIS A 108 18.75 -6.42 -12.08
N ASN A 109 19.96 -5.91 -11.87
CA ASN A 109 20.21 -4.75 -11.00
C ASN A 109 19.46 -3.50 -11.51
N SER A 110 19.48 -3.27 -12.82
CA SER A 110 18.74 -2.14 -13.42
C SER A 110 17.22 -2.27 -13.21
N ARG A 111 16.69 -3.49 -13.30
CA ARG A 111 15.27 -3.78 -13.03
C ARG A 111 14.91 -3.61 -11.56
N LEU A 112 15.79 -4.00 -10.65
CA LEU A 112 15.58 -3.83 -9.21
C LEU A 112 15.46 -2.35 -8.86
N ILE A 113 16.39 -1.52 -9.35
CA ILE A 113 16.36 -0.05 -9.17
C ILE A 113 15.03 0.54 -9.68
N ALA A 114 14.55 0.09 -10.84
CA ALA A 114 13.28 0.56 -11.39
C ALA A 114 12.08 0.18 -10.51
N VAL A 115 12.08 -1.02 -9.92
CA VAL A 115 11.04 -1.47 -8.99
C VAL A 115 11.08 -0.67 -7.69
N GLU A 116 12.26 -0.44 -7.12
CA GLU A 116 12.43 0.39 -5.91
C GLU A 116 11.92 1.81 -6.14
N SER A 117 12.25 2.42 -7.28
CA SER A 117 11.75 3.74 -7.65
C SER A 117 10.22 3.76 -7.79
N SER A 118 9.62 2.74 -8.41
CA SER A 118 8.17 2.62 -8.51
C SER A 118 7.51 2.44 -7.14
N HIS A 119 8.12 1.66 -6.25
CA HIS A 119 7.61 1.46 -4.90
C HIS A 119 7.62 2.77 -4.10
N GLN A 120 8.70 3.54 -4.21
CA GLN A 120 8.78 4.86 -3.59
C GLN A 120 7.69 5.81 -4.09
N ALA A 121 7.46 5.86 -5.41
CA ALA A 121 6.41 6.70 -5.98
C ALA A 121 5.00 6.30 -5.52
N ILE A 122 4.75 5.01 -5.29
CA ILE A 122 3.48 4.54 -4.72
C ILE A 122 3.34 5.00 -3.27
N ASN A 123 4.42 4.90 -2.49
CA ASN A 123 4.43 5.31 -1.09
C ASN A 123 4.14 6.82 -0.94
N ASP A 124 4.75 7.64 -1.78
CA ASP A 124 4.50 9.09 -1.82
C ASP A 124 3.03 9.39 -2.17
N ARG A 125 2.42 8.63 -3.08
CA ARG A 125 0.99 8.76 -3.42
C ARG A 125 0.08 8.36 -2.28
N ILE A 126 0.43 7.31 -1.53
CA ILE A 126 -0.33 6.90 -0.33
C ILE A 126 -0.32 8.03 0.70
N GLN A 127 0.86 8.57 1.01
CA GLN A 127 0.97 9.69 1.96
C GLN A 127 0.17 10.91 1.51
N ALA A 128 0.21 11.25 0.22
CA ALA A 128 -0.58 12.36 -0.31
C ALA A 128 -2.10 12.14 -0.15
N ILE A 129 -2.57 10.91 -0.34
CA ILE A 129 -3.98 10.54 -0.13
C ILE A 129 -4.35 10.61 1.36
N GLU A 130 -3.49 10.10 2.24
CA GLU A 130 -3.71 10.18 3.70
C GLU A 130 -3.85 11.63 4.16
N ILE A 131 -2.95 12.51 3.73
CA ILE A 131 -3.01 13.95 4.03
C ILE A 131 -4.28 14.59 3.46
N ALA A 132 -4.68 14.23 2.23
CA ALA A 132 -5.87 14.77 1.60
C ALA A 132 -7.16 14.37 2.36
N ILE A 133 -7.24 13.12 2.81
CA ILE A 133 -8.35 12.62 3.63
C ILE A 133 -8.41 13.38 4.96
N GLU A 134 -7.28 13.56 5.65
CA GLU A 134 -7.22 14.33 6.90
C GLU A 134 -7.69 15.78 6.68
N CYS A 135 -7.16 16.45 5.66
CA CYS A 135 -7.52 17.84 5.34
C CYS A 135 -9.01 17.98 4.99
N GLN A 136 -9.59 17.02 4.28
CA GLN A 136 -11.01 17.02 3.97
C GLN A 136 -11.86 16.80 5.22
N HIS A 137 -11.45 15.91 6.11
CA HIS A 137 -12.12 15.68 7.39
C HIS A 137 -12.17 16.94 8.25
N TYR A 138 -11.03 17.63 8.43
CA TYR A 138 -10.99 18.91 9.15
C TYR A 138 -11.82 20.00 8.46
N GLY A 139 -11.84 20.03 7.12
CA GLY A 139 -12.63 20.99 6.36
C GLY A 139 -14.14 20.82 6.58
N ASP A 140 -14.61 19.58 6.70
CA ASP A 140 -16.03 19.28 6.92
C ASP A 140 -16.42 19.51 8.40
N GLU A 141 -15.56 19.17 9.36
CA GLU A 141 -15.78 19.47 10.79
C GLU A 141 -15.90 20.98 11.05
N VAL A 142 -15.05 21.79 10.43
CA VAL A 142 -15.10 23.26 10.55
C VAL A 142 -16.39 23.84 9.96
N LYS A 143 -16.90 23.28 8.86
CA LYS A 143 -18.19 23.72 8.29
C LYS A 143 -19.35 23.39 9.21
N GLU A 144 -19.35 22.20 9.81
CA GLU A 144 -20.38 21.78 10.75
C GLU A 144 -20.40 22.67 12.01
N LEU A 145 -19.23 22.87 12.63
CA LEU A 145 -19.09 23.76 13.79
C LEU A 145 -19.54 25.19 13.47
N ARG A 146 -19.22 25.71 12.27
CA ARG A 146 -19.70 27.02 11.83
C ARG A 146 -21.23 27.07 11.74
N GLY A 147 -21.87 26.02 11.22
CA GLY A 147 -23.33 25.91 11.17
C GLY A 147 -23.97 25.93 12.56
N GLN A 148 -23.42 25.16 13.51
CA GLN A 148 -23.88 25.14 14.90
C GLN A 148 -23.74 26.52 15.57
N VAL A 149 -22.61 27.21 15.35
CA VAL A 149 -22.39 28.58 15.85
C VAL A 149 -23.41 29.57 15.28
N ASP A 150 -23.75 29.46 13.99
CA ASP A 150 -24.73 30.34 13.37
C ASP A 150 -26.15 30.10 13.89
N GLU A 151 -26.53 28.85 14.18
CA GLU A 151 -27.80 28.53 14.85
C GLU A 151 -27.85 29.05 16.29
N LEU A 152 -26.78 28.84 17.06
CA LEU A 152 -26.66 29.40 18.41
C LEU A 152 -26.77 30.93 18.39
N ARG A 153 -26.15 31.62 17.42
CA ARG A 153 -26.29 33.06 17.26
C ARG A 153 -27.75 33.47 17.00
N LYS A 154 -28.47 32.75 16.12
CA LYS A 154 -29.90 33.02 15.86
C LYS A 154 -30.75 32.86 17.12
N LEU A 155 -30.52 31.82 17.90
CA LEU A 155 -31.22 31.59 19.16
C LEU A 155 -30.93 32.70 20.18
N VAL A 156 -29.66 33.09 20.32
CA VAL A 156 -29.27 34.23 21.18
C VAL A 156 -29.98 35.50 20.73
N TYR A 157 -30.01 35.81 19.44
CA TYR A 157 -30.75 36.97 18.91
C TYR A 157 -32.24 36.91 19.23
N GLN A 158 -32.88 35.75 19.12
CA GLN A 158 -34.31 35.60 19.45
C GLN A 158 -34.58 35.80 20.95
N LEU A 159 -33.70 35.27 21.80
CA LEU A 159 -33.83 35.38 23.26
C LEU A 159 -33.48 36.77 23.81
N THR A 160 -32.57 37.48 23.15
CA THR A 160 -32.07 38.80 23.58
C THR A 160 -32.69 39.95 22.79
N SER A 161 -33.52 39.67 21.78
CA SER A 161 -34.27 40.68 21.06
C SER A 161 -35.17 41.45 22.04
N PRO A 162 -35.04 42.78 22.12
CA PRO A 162 -35.83 43.58 23.05
C PRO A 162 -37.30 43.40 22.70
N VAL A 163 -38.04 42.74 23.59
CA VAL A 163 -39.50 42.72 23.57
C VAL A 163 -39.93 44.19 23.59
N LYS A 164 -40.43 44.69 22.46
CA LYS A 164 -41.14 45.97 22.41
C LYS A 164 -42.37 45.82 23.29
N ARG A 165 -42.21 46.12 24.59
CA ARG A 165 -43.32 46.34 25.51
C ARG A 165 -44.05 47.58 24.99
N ARG A 166 -45.15 47.35 24.28
CA ARG A 166 -46.18 48.36 24.04
C ARG A 166 -46.96 48.59 25.33
#